data_AF-A0A086PAH0-F1
#
_entry.id   AF-A0A086PAH0-F1
#
_cell.length_a   1.000
_cell.length_b   1.000
_cell.length_c   1.000
_cell.angle_alpha   90.00
_cell.angle_beta   90.00
_cell.angle_gamma   90.00
#
_symmetry.space_group_name_H-M   'P 1'
#
loop_
_entity.id
_entity.type
_entity.pdbx_description
1 polymer ?
#
loop_
_entity_poly.entity_id
_entity_poly.type
_entity_poly.pdbx_seq_one_letter_code
_entity_poly.pdbx_strand_id
1 'polypeptide(L)'
;MSLPVMPSLPALTTQQRDDIRQACGFACVRCGVTIYRYLRLPEGPGATLLCPTCHGLVEEGRLTSTQVQSFHTNPVVRQRHFARDRLPFSPDLPTLILGGSRQVRDTPIPLTLEGEPILIFAPPRRSNGATRISLRLGGVDGAPVQIIDGNEWLPSDGSWHFLLRGDRYSVMAARGDGLAVLRIVARNRIAVEHLRTTIRGRRLEVTPDWMEIDGKRNVGRIAGGTLIGLEC
;
A
#
# COMPACT_ATOMS: atom_id res chain seq x y z
N MET A 1 2.04 23.17 24.36
CA MET A 1 1.37 23.51 23.08
C MET A 1 0.54 22.31 22.68
N SER A 2 -0.79 22.44 22.71
CA SER A 2 -1.69 21.36 22.29
C SER A 2 -1.52 21.14 20.79
N LEU A 3 -1.28 19.89 20.39
CA LEU A 3 -1.31 19.49 18.98
C LEU A 3 -2.67 19.91 18.40
N PRO A 4 -2.72 20.47 17.17
CA PRO A 4 -4.00 20.74 16.53
C PRO A 4 -4.75 19.42 16.42
N VAL A 5 -5.88 19.31 17.11
CA VAL A 5 -6.80 18.18 16.94
C VAL A 5 -7.23 18.21 15.48
N MET A 6 -6.76 17.26 14.68
CA MET A 6 -7.16 17.17 13.29
C MET A 6 -8.68 16.94 13.25
N PRO A 7 -9.45 17.82 12.60
CA PRO A 7 -10.89 17.63 12.50
C PRO A 7 -11.17 16.31 11.79
N SER A 8 -12.05 15.49 12.38
CA SER A 8 -12.40 14.17 11.86
C SER A 8 -12.84 14.25 10.40
N LEU A 9 -12.40 13.33 9.55
CA LEU A 9 -12.83 13.28 8.16
C LEU A 9 -14.37 13.11 8.11
N PRO A 10 -15.11 13.86 7.28
CA PRO A 10 -16.54 13.64 7.16
C PRO A 10 -16.82 12.24 6.59
N ALA A 11 -18.00 11.70 6.85
CA ALA A 11 -18.43 10.46 6.20
C ALA A 11 -18.58 10.71 4.70
N LEU A 12 -17.63 10.20 3.91
CA LEU A 12 -17.62 10.34 2.45
C LEU A 12 -18.34 9.15 1.80
N THR A 13 -19.26 9.44 0.88
CA THR A 13 -19.85 8.41 0.02
C THR A 13 -18.80 7.79 -0.91
N THR A 14 -19.09 6.62 -1.48
CA THR A 14 -18.22 5.99 -2.47
C THR A 14 -17.93 6.91 -3.66
N GLN A 15 -18.94 7.63 -4.14
CA GLN A 15 -18.80 8.58 -5.24
C GLN A 15 -17.87 9.73 -4.87
N GLN A 16 -18.05 10.34 -3.69
CA GLN A 16 -17.16 11.42 -3.23
C GLN A 16 -15.71 10.93 -3.09
N ARG A 17 -15.50 9.73 -2.54
CA ARG A 17 -14.18 9.10 -2.47
C ARG A 17 -13.57 8.93 -3.87
N ASP A 18 -14.34 8.47 -4.85
CA ASP A 18 -13.89 8.34 -6.24
C ASP A 18 -13.50 9.69 -6.86
N ASP A 19 -14.31 10.73 -6.65
CA ASP A 19 -14.06 12.07 -7.19
C ASP A 19 -12.80 12.69 -6.56
N ILE A 20 -12.63 12.55 -5.24
CA ILE A 20 -11.42 13.00 -4.53
C ILE A 20 -10.19 12.27 -5.07
N ARG A 21 -10.26 10.95 -5.23
CA ARG A 21 -9.15 10.16 -5.77
C ARG A 21 -8.79 10.58 -7.17
N GLN A 22 -9.78 10.78 -8.03
CA GLN A 22 -9.56 11.27 -9.38
C GLN A 22 -8.92 12.66 -9.36
N ALA A 23 -9.44 13.60 -8.57
CA ALA A 23 -8.92 14.96 -8.42
C ALA A 23 -7.43 14.96 -7.97
N CYS A 24 -7.08 14.09 -7.03
CA CYS A 24 -5.70 13.94 -6.56
C CYS A 24 -4.80 13.13 -7.50
N GLY A 25 -5.33 12.54 -8.57
CA GLY A 25 -4.60 11.70 -9.50
C GLY A 25 -4.23 10.32 -8.94
N PHE A 26 -5.06 9.80 -8.03
CA PHE A 26 -4.93 8.48 -7.38
C PHE A 26 -3.67 8.29 -6.51
N ALA A 27 -3.12 9.39 -6.01
CA ALA A 27 -1.89 9.38 -5.23
C ALA A 27 -1.80 10.59 -4.30
N CYS A 28 -0.80 10.56 -3.41
CA CYS A 28 -0.41 11.68 -2.57
C CYS A 28 -0.18 12.93 -3.41
N VAL A 29 -0.91 14.01 -3.13
CA VAL A 29 -0.80 15.26 -3.91
C VAL A 29 0.57 15.93 -3.80
N ARG A 30 1.34 15.63 -2.75
CA ARG A 30 2.68 16.19 -2.50
C ARG A 30 3.81 15.41 -3.15
N CYS A 31 3.82 14.07 -3.03
CA CYS A 31 4.96 13.25 -3.45
C CYS A 31 4.60 12.13 -4.44
N GLY A 32 3.31 11.92 -4.72
CA GLY A 32 2.83 10.98 -5.71
C GLY A 32 2.90 9.50 -5.37
N VAL A 33 3.25 9.14 -4.13
CA VAL A 33 3.04 7.79 -3.58
C VAL A 33 1.57 7.38 -3.74
N THR A 34 1.33 6.14 -4.18
CA THR A 34 -0.03 5.66 -4.46
C THR A 34 -0.77 5.16 -3.22
N ILE A 35 -0.05 4.73 -2.16
CA ILE A 35 -0.67 4.44 -0.85
C ILE A 35 -1.05 5.77 -0.17
N TYR A 36 -2.31 5.90 0.24
CA TYR A 36 -2.86 7.18 0.70
C TYR A 36 -3.70 7.05 1.98
N ARG A 37 -3.82 8.17 2.68
CA ARG A 37 -4.84 8.49 3.68
C ARG A 37 -5.61 9.72 3.17
N TYR A 38 -6.90 9.77 3.47
CA TYR A 38 -7.67 11.00 3.29
C TYR A 38 -7.29 12.00 4.38
N LEU A 39 -7.08 13.24 3.98
CA LEU A 39 -6.90 14.37 4.88
C LEU A 39 -7.99 15.40 4.57
N ARG A 40 -8.72 15.84 5.59
CA ARG A 40 -9.68 16.94 5.46
C ARG A 40 -8.94 18.22 5.05
N LEU A 41 -9.46 18.93 4.05
CA LEU A 41 -8.94 20.24 3.69
C LEU A 41 -9.32 21.30 4.73
N PRO A 42 -8.47 22.30 4.97
CA PRO A 42 -8.76 23.37 5.94
C PRO A 42 -9.97 24.22 5.53
N GLU A 43 -10.16 24.42 4.22
CA GLU A 43 -11.22 25.25 3.64
C GLU A 43 -12.33 24.35 3.06
N GLY A 44 -13.55 24.47 3.57
CA GLY A 44 -14.74 23.78 3.07
C GLY A 44 -14.86 22.27 3.42
N PRO A 45 -15.86 21.57 2.87
CA PRO A 45 -16.14 20.16 3.19
C PRO A 45 -15.26 19.15 2.44
N GLY A 46 -14.16 19.60 1.83
CA GLY A 46 -13.32 18.80 0.95
C GLY A 46 -12.30 17.92 1.67
N ALA A 47 -11.75 16.95 0.94
CA ALA A 47 -10.60 16.17 1.37
C ALA A 47 -9.59 16.02 0.24
N THR A 48 -8.34 15.75 0.62
CA THR A 48 -7.22 15.48 -0.27
C THR A 48 -6.56 14.16 0.09
N LEU A 49 -5.63 13.69 -0.74
CA LEU A 49 -4.86 12.49 -0.50
C LEU A 49 -3.42 12.82 -0.12
N LEU A 50 -2.97 12.28 1.00
CA LEU A 50 -1.55 12.26 1.38
C LEU A 50 -1.11 10.82 1.66
N CYS A 51 0.12 10.46 1.36
CA CYS A 51 0.66 9.19 1.86
C CYS A 51 0.85 9.26 3.37
N PRO A 52 0.94 8.11 4.08
CA PRO A 52 1.10 8.11 5.53
C PRO A 52 2.28 8.96 6.02
N THR A 53 3.40 8.96 5.28
CA THR A 53 4.57 9.80 5.60
C THR A 53 4.26 11.30 5.47
N CYS A 54 3.56 11.74 4.41
CA CYS A 54 3.20 13.15 4.27
C CYS A 54 2.10 13.57 5.25
N HIS A 55 1.18 12.66 5.57
CA HIS A 55 0.16 12.89 6.58
C HIS A 55 0.78 13.08 7.96
N GLY A 56 1.77 12.24 8.33
CA GLY A 56 2.53 12.40 9.58
C GLY A 56 3.22 13.75 9.71
N LEU A 57 3.74 14.31 8.61
CA LEU A 57 4.30 15.67 8.62
C LEU A 57 3.25 16.75 8.92
N VAL A 58 1.97 16.54 8.57
CA VAL A 58 0.89 17.46 8.96
C VAL A 58 0.56 17.28 10.43
N GLU A 59 0.46 16.03 10.91
CA GLU A 59 0.24 15.70 12.34
C GLU A 59 1.36 16.28 13.23
N GLU A 60 2.60 16.27 12.76
CA GLU A 60 3.78 16.87 13.41
C GLU A 60 3.85 18.41 13.27
N GLY A 61 2.93 19.05 12.54
CA GLY A 61 2.94 20.50 12.29
C GLY A 61 4.05 20.99 11.33
N ARG A 62 4.74 20.07 10.64
CA ARG A 62 5.82 20.37 9.68
C ARG A 62 5.32 20.65 8.27
N LEU A 63 4.07 20.32 7.99
CA LEU A 63 3.33 20.75 6.80
C LEU A 63 2.11 21.55 7.24
N THR A 64 2.04 22.81 6.80
CA THR A 64 0.93 23.70 7.15
C THR A 64 -0.29 23.46 6.27
N SER A 65 -1.46 23.87 6.76
CA SER A 65 -2.73 23.83 6.02
C SER A 65 -2.64 24.52 4.65
N THR A 66 -1.98 25.68 4.56
CA THR A 66 -1.77 26.42 3.31
C THR A 66 -0.89 25.64 2.33
N GLN A 67 0.16 24.96 2.81
CA GLN A 67 1.00 24.11 1.97
C GLN A 67 0.20 22.92 1.43
N VAL A 68 -0.60 22.26 2.28
CA VAL A 68 -1.48 21.17 1.87
C VAL A 68 -2.48 21.63 0.81
N GLN A 69 -3.10 22.80 1.00
CA GLN A 69 -4.02 23.39 0.03
C GLN A 69 -3.33 23.66 -1.32
N SER A 70 -2.11 24.19 -1.30
CA SER A 70 -1.31 24.42 -2.51
C SER A 70 -1.04 23.12 -3.27
N PHE A 71 -0.64 22.05 -2.56
CA PHE A 71 -0.46 20.73 -3.18
C PHE A 71 -1.77 20.15 -3.72
N HIS A 72 -2.89 20.35 -3.01
CA HIS A 72 -4.20 19.90 -3.48
C HIS A 72 -4.62 20.60 -4.78
N THR A 73 -4.42 21.92 -4.88
CA THR A 73 -4.73 22.70 -6.09
C THR A 73 -3.84 22.31 -7.27
N ASN A 74 -2.57 21.97 -7.01
CA ASN A 74 -1.62 21.56 -8.05
C ASN A 74 -0.88 20.26 -7.69
N PRO A 75 -1.55 19.08 -7.76
CA PRO A 75 -0.97 17.81 -7.36
C PRO A 75 0.26 17.46 -8.18
N VAL A 76 1.34 17.03 -7.52
CA VAL A 76 2.62 16.71 -8.17
C VAL A 76 2.45 15.70 -9.31
N VAL A 77 1.55 14.74 -9.15
CA VAL A 77 1.32 13.65 -10.13
C VAL A 77 0.69 14.09 -11.45
N ARG A 78 0.16 15.32 -11.47
CA ARG A 78 -0.46 15.96 -12.64
C ARG A 78 0.49 16.92 -13.34
N GLN A 79 1.68 17.17 -12.79
CA GLN A 79 2.67 18.06 -13.38
C GLN A 79 3.41 17.37 -14.55
N ARG A 80 3.80 18.13 -15.58
CA ARG A 80 4.30 17.61 -16.87
C ARG A 80 5.53 16.71 -16.78
N HIS A 81 6.34 16.82 -15.74
CA HIS A 81 7.60 16.07 -15.58
C HIS A 81 7.57 15.06 -14.44
N PHE A 82 6.39 14.68 -13.96
CA PHE A 82 6.28 13.70 -12.89
C PHE A 82 6.65 12.29 -13.37
N ALA A 83 7.72 11.75 -12.79
CA ALA A 83 8.23 10.42 -13.09
C ALA A 83 7.33 9.34 -12.43
N ARG A 84 6.52 8.67 -13.25
CA ARG A 84 5.61 7.58 -12.82
C ARG A 84 6.23 6.19 -12.88
N ASP A 85 7.41 6.05 -13.46
CA ASP A 85 8.11 4.79 -13.74
C ASP A 85 8.44 3.98 -12.47
N ARG A 86 8.64 4.66 -11.33
CA ARG A 86 8.90 4.05 -10.02
C ARG A 86 7.67 3.92 -9.14
N LEU A 87 6.48 4.05 -9.73
CA LEU A 87 5.20 3.99 -9.04
C LEU A 87 4.28 3.01 -9.77
N PRO A 88 3.33 2.38 -9.06
CA PRO A 88 2.47 1.35 -9.63
C PRO A 88 1.32 1.97 -10.45
N PHE A 89 1.64 2.84 -11.42
CA PHE A 89 0.68 3.33 -12.42
C PHE A 89 0.69 2.41 -13.64
N SER A 90 -0.25 1.46 -13.65
CA SER A 90 -0.45 0.50 -14.73
C SER A 90 -1.93 0.18 -14.87
N PRO A 91 -2.48 0.06 -16.10
CA PRO A 91 -3.84 -0.42 -16.31
C PRO A 91 -3.98 -1.92 -16.01
N ASP A 92 -2.87 -2.66 -16.02
CA ASP A 92 -2.84 -4.11 -15.89
C ASP A 92 -2.44 -4.55 -14.47
N LEU A 93 -2.65 -5.84 -14.18
CA LEU A 93 -2.06 -6.46 -12.99
C LEU A 93 -0.53 -6.51 -13.10
N PRO A 94 0.19 -6.30 -11.98
CA PRO A 94 1.64 -6.31 -11.98
C PRO A 94 2.17 -7.71 -12.25
N THR A 95 3.24 -7.79 -13.04
CA THR A 95 4.11 -8.97 -13.04
C THR A 95 4.90 -8.99 -11.74
N LEU A 96 4.83 -10.10 -11.01
CA LEU A 96 5.48 -10.21 -9.71
C LEU A 96 6.76 -11.06 -9.75
N ILE A 97 7.68 -10.71 -8.84
CA ILE A 97 8.85 -11.51 -8.48
C ILE A 97 8.71 -11.87 -7.00
N LEU A 98 8.52 -13.15 -6.70
CA LEU A 98 8.42 -13.68 -5.33
C LEU A 98 8.59 -15.20 -5.31
N GLY A 99 9.00 -15.75 -4.16
CA GLY A 99 8.96 -17.18 -3.87
C GLY A 99 9.86 -18.05 -4.78
N GLY A 100 10.92 -17.48 -5.34
CA GLY A 100 11.79 -18.15 -6.32
C GLY A 100 11.31 -18.04 -7.76
N SER A 101 10.18 -17.38 -7.99
CA SER A 101 9.62 -17.17 -9.33
C SER A 101 9.86 -15.77 -9.82
N ARG A 102 10.40 -15.65 -11.03
CA ARG A 102 10.79 -14.36 -11.63
C ARG A 102 9.66 -13.67 -12.40
N GLN A 103 8.54 -14.36 -12.61
CA GLN A 103 7.43 -13.89 -13.43
C GLN A 103 6.12 -14.58 -13.04
N VAL A 104 5.43 -14.01 -12.06
CA VAL A 104 4.03 -14.36 -11.74
C VAL A 104 3.14 -13.32 -12.43
N ARG A 105 2.21 -13.76 -13.27
CA ARG A 105 1.35 -12.87 -14.07
C ARG A 105 -0.12 -13.18 -13.81
N ASP A 106 -0.99 -12.22 -14.11
CA ASP A 106 -2.45 -12.40 -14.10
C ASP A 106 -2.98 -13.01 -12.80
N THR A 107 -2.34 -12.66 -11.69
CA THR A 107 -2.58 -13.24 -10.38
C THR A 107 -3.05 -12.14 -9.43
N PRO A 108 -4.36 -11.98 -9.21
CA PRO A 108 -4.90 -11.00 -8.28
C PRO A 108 -4.49 -11.29 -6.83
N ILE A 109 -4.34 -12.56 -6.44
CA ILE A 109 -4.02 -12.98 -5.07
C ILE A 109 -2.80 -13.92 -5.10
N PRO A 110 -1.58 -13.40 -5.22
CA PRO A 110 -0.38 -14.22 -5.34
C PRO A 110 0.01 -14.96 -4.06
N LEU A 111 -0.47 -14.48 -2.91
CA LEU A 111 -0.06 -15.00 -1.62
C LEU A 111 -1.27 -15.08 -0.69
N THR A 112 -1.56 -16.29 -0.23
CA THR A 112 -2.50 -16.58 0.84
C THR A 112 -1.74 -17.16 2.05
N LEU A 113 -2.38 -17.32 3.19
CA LEU A 113 -1.90 -18.11 4.33
C LEU A 113 -3.11 -18.52 5.15
N GLU A 114 -3.37 -19.83 5.32
CA GLU A 114 -4.55 -20.31 6.04
C GLU A 114 -5.87 -19.72 5.47
N GLY A 115 -5.95 -19.65 4.14
CA GLY A 115 -7.08 -19.04 3.43
C GLY A 115 -7.12 -17.50 3.49
N GLU A 116 -6.24 -16.84 4.27
CA GLU A 116 -6.18 -15.39 4.37
C GLU A 116 -5.39 -14.80 3.19
N PRO A 117 -5.99 -13.94 2.34
CA PRO A 117 -5.26 -13.28 1.27
C PRO A 117 -4.34 -12.17 1.82
N ILE A 118 -3.05 -12.48 1.85
CA ILE A 118 -1.98 -11.62 2.37
C ILE A 118 -1.75 -10.42 1.46
N LEU A 119 -1.61 -10.67 0.16
CA LEU A 119 -1.31 -9.66 -0.84
C LEU A 119 -2.31 -9.77 -1.97
N ILE A 120 -2.96 -8.64 -2.29
CA ILE A 120 -3.97 -8.57 -3.34
C ILE A 120 -3.63 -7.43 -4.28
N PHE A 121 -3.78 -7.68 -5.57
CA PHE A 121 -3.70 -6.69 -6.63
C PHE A 121 -5.00 -6.66 -7.41
N ALA A 122 -5.42 -5.45 -7.79
CA ALA A 122 -6.50 -5.23 -8.74
C ALA A 122 -6.12 -4.13 -9.73
N PRO A 123 -6.64 -4.18 -10.96
CA PRO A 123 -6.47 -3.09 -11.91
C PRO A 123 -7.06 -1.77 -11.34
N PRO A 124 -6.59 -0.61 -11.82
CA PRO A 124 -7.16 0.66 -11.43
C PRO A 124 -8.63 0.76 -11.86
N ARG A 125 -9.45 1.48 -11.10
CA ARG A 125 -10.86 1.73 -11.46
C ARG A 125 -11.00 2.60 -12.72
N ARG A 126 -9.95 3.34 -13.09
CA ARG A 126 -9.87 4.19 -14.28
C ARG A 126 -8.53 3.99 -14.98
N SER A 127 -8.49 4.10 -16.29
CA SER A 127 -7.29 3.80 -17.11
C SER A 127 -6.05 4.61 -16.74
N ASN A 128 -6.19 5.79 -16.13
CA ASN A 128 -5.10 6.64 -15.67
C ASN A 128 -4.72 6.46 -14.19
N GLY A 129 -5.36 5.51 -13.50
CA GLY A 129 -5.18 5.26 -12.08
C GLY A 129 -3.97 4.37 -11.75
N ALA A 130 -3.72 4.23 -10.45
CA ALA A 130 -2.72 3.31 -9.94
C ALA A 130 -3.31 1.91 -9.73
N THR A 131 -2.51 0.87 -9.98
CA THR A 131 -2.78 -0.49 -9.53
C THR A 131 -3.19 -0.45 -8.06
N ARG A 132 -4.29 -1.12 -7.74
CA ARG A 132 -4.80 -1.21 -6.39
C ARG A 132 -4.08 -2.32 -5.66
N ILE A 133 -3.47 -1.99 -4.53
CA ILE A 133 -2.74 -2.92 -3.66
C ILE A 133 -3.54 -3.03 -2.37
N SER A 134 -3.82 -4.26 -1.94
CA SER A 134 -4.28 -4.54 -0.57
C SER A 134 -3.28 -5.46 0.12
N LEU A 135 -3.06 -5.22 1.41
CA LEU A 135 -2.11 -5.95 2.24
C LEU A 135 -2.75 -6.28 3.58
N ARG A 136 -2.65 -7.55 3.95
CA ARG A 136 -2.98 -8.06 5.29
C ARG A 136 -1.77 -8.74 5.88
N LEU A 137 -1.47 -8.45 7.14
CA LEU A 137 -0.44 -9.14 7.91
C LEU A 137 -0.99 -9.42 9.31
N GLY A 138 -0.30 -10.28 10.05
CA GLY A 138 -0.63 -10.60 11.42
C GLY A 138 -0.40 -9.44 12.37
N GLY A 139 -1.37 -9.23 13.26
CA GLY A 139 -1.22 -8.39 14.44
C GLY A 139 -0.36 -9.07 15.52
N VAL A 140 -0.28 -8.43 16.68
CA VAL A 140 0.54 -8.88 17.82
C VAL A 140 0.12 -10.26 18.34
N ASP A 141 -1.17 -10.59 18.21
CA ASP A 141 -1.79 -11.86 18.60
C ASP A 141 -1.85 -12.88 17.45
N GLY A 142 -1.32 -12.54 16.27
CA GLY A 142 -1.43 -13.33 15.05
C GLY A 142 -2.81 -13.27 14.38
N ALA A 143 -3.72 -12.39 14.81
CA ALA A 143 -4.96 -12.14 14.08
C ALA A 143 -4.67 -11.36 12.77
N PRO A 144 -5.32 -11.68 11.64
CA PRO A 144 -5.17 -10.89 10.41
C PRO A 144 -5.61 -9.43 10.61
N VAL A 145 -4.76 -8.48 10.19
CA VAL A 145 -5.05 -7.05 10.19
C VAL A 145 -5.01 -6.53 8.75
N GLN A 146 -6.09 -5.88 8.31
CA GLN A 146 -6.09 -5.13 7.04
C GLN A 146 -5.30 -3.84 7.22
N ILE A 147 -4.16 -3.74 6.54
CA ILE A 147 -3.26 -2.58 6.66
C ILE A 147 -3.46 -1.62 5.49
N ILE A 148 -3.60 -2.19 4.29
CA ILE A 148 -3.88 -1.43 3.07
C ILE A 148 -5.10 -2.06 2.40
N ASP A 149 -6.12 -1.29 2.06
CA ASP A 149 -7.23 -1.74 1.20
C ASP A 149 -7.33 -0.89 -0.07
N GLY A 150 -6.95 -1.46 -1.21
CA GLY A 150 -7.06 -0.81 -2.50
C GLY A 150 -6.32 0.53 -2.56
N ASN A 151 -5.12 0.57 -1.98
CA ASN A 151 -4.25 1.71 -1.74
C ASN A 151 -4.61 2.62 -0.55
N GLU A 152 -5.76 2.44 0.10
CA GLU A 152 -6.09 3.18 1.33
C GLU A 152 -5.35 2.58 2.51
N TRP A 153 -4.55 3.39 3.18
CA TRP A 153 -3.88 3.04 4.43
C TRP A 153 -4.87 3.17 5.58
N LEU A 154 -5.09 2.07 6.30
CA LEU A 154 -6.12 1.99 7.34
C LEU A 154 -5.61 2.30 8.77
N PRO A 155 -4.38 1.91 9.18
CA PRO A 155 -3.92 2.17 10.53
C PRO A 155 -3.79 3.66 10.87
N SER A 156 -4.36 4.08 11.99
CA SER A 156 -4.30 5.46 12.48
C SER A 156 -3.76 5.61 13.91
N ASP A 157 -3.51 4.50 14.60
CA ASP A 157 -3.10 4.41 16.00
C ASP A 157 -1.57 4.26 16.17
N GLY A 158 -0.81 4.33 15.08
CA GLY A 158 0.64 4.14 15.09
C GLY A 158 1.08 2.68 15.22
N SER A 159 0.16 1.71 15.15
CA SER A 159 0.49 0.27 15.18
C SER A 159 1.29 -0.20 13.95
N TRP A 160 1.23 0.58 12.86
CA TRP A 160 1.94 0.33 11.62
C TRP A 160 2.58 1.60 11.07
N HIS A 161 3.69 1.41 10.35
CA HIS A 161 4.44 2.47 9.69
C HIS A 161 4.56 2.18 8.20
N PHE A 162 4.45 3.24 7.40
CA PHE A 162 4.68 3.20 5.96
C PHE A 162 5.81 4.15 5.58
N LEU A 163 6.67 3.69 4.68
CA LEU A 163 7.75 4.48 4.12
C LEU A 163 7.95 4.21 2.63
N LEU A 164 8.12 5.28 1.85
CA LEU A 164 8.71 5.20 0.51
C LEU A 164 10.19 5.58 0.58
N ARG A 165 11.09 4.69 0.14
CA ARG A 165 12.51 5.01 -0.14
C ARG A 165 12.86 4.60 -1.56
N GLY A 166 13.07 5.58 -2.44
CA GLY A 166 13.35 5.33 -3.85
C GLY A 166 12.16 4.65 -4.52
N ASP A 167 12.29 3.35 -4.78
CA ASP A 167 11.30 2.49 -5.42
C ASP A 167 10.70 1.43 -4.46
N ARG A 168 10.92 1.55 -3.15
CA ARG A 168 10.46 0.58 -2.14
C ARG A 168 9.33 1.12 -1.29
N TYR A 169 8.23 0.39 -1.25
CA TYR A 169 7.12 0.58 -0.33
C TYR A 169 7.35 -0.36 0.84
N SER A 170 7.69 0.19 2.00
CA SER A 170 7.92 -0.55 3.24
C SER A 170 6.76 -0.34 4.20
N VAL A 171 6.17 -1.44 4.65
CA VAL A 171 5.12 -1.51 5.67
C VAL A 171 5.65 -2.31 6.83
N MET A 172 5.65 -1.74 8.02
CA MET A 172 6.28 -2.34 9.21
C MET A 172 5.34 -2.21 10.40
N ALA A 173 5.16 -3.29 11.15
CA ALA A 173 4.47 -3.24 12.43
C ALA A 173 5.35 -2.49 13.45
N ALA A 174 4.75 -1.67 14.30
CA ALA A 174 5.43 -1.05 15.43
C ALA A 174 5.82 -2.09 16.51
N ARG A 175 5.07 -3.18 16.59
CA ARG A 175 5.30 -4.34 17.47
C ARG A 175 5.00 -5.63 16.70
N GLY A 176 5.73 -6.70 17.01
CA GLY A 176 5.59 -7.99 16.33
C GLY A 176 6.55 -8.14 15.15
N ASP A 177 6.26 -9.09 14.25
CA ASP A 177 7.14 -9.48 13.16
C ASP A 177 6.70 -8.98 11.77
N GLY A 178 5.51 -8.38 11.67
CA GLY A 178 4.88 -7.91 10.43
C GLY A 178 5.75 -6.95 9.63
N LEU A 179 6.11 -7.38 8.42
CA LEU A 179 6.93 -6.63 7.47
C LEU A 179 6.46 -6.92 6.05
N ALA A 180 6.37 -5.90 5.21
CA ALA A 180 6.30 -6.06 3.76
C ALA A 180 7.12 -4.97 3.07
N VAL A 181 7.99 -5.38 2.15
CA VAL A 181 8.82 -4.52 1.31
C VAL A 181 8.53 -4.87 -0.14
N LEU A 182 7.79 -3.98 -0.81
CA LEU A 182 7.45 -4.10 -2.23
C LEU A 182 8.32 -3.14 -3.03
N ARG A 183 9.16 -3.65 -3.92
CA ARG A 183 9.98 -2.83 -4.83
C ARG A 183 9.30 -2.71 -6.18
N ILE A 184 9.03 -1.48 -6.63
CA ILE A 184 8.60 -1.20 -8.01
C ILE A 184 9.84 -1.27 -8.91
N VAL A 185 10.05 -2.43 -9.54
CA VAL A 185 11.24 -2.68 -10.38
C VAL A 185 11.13 -1.94 -11.72
N ALA A 186 9.91 -1.86 -12.25
CA ALA A 186 9.58 -1.14 -13.48
C ALA A 186 8.08 -0.84 -13.50
N ARG A 187 7.64 -0.12 -14.53
CA ARG A 187 6.22 0.02 -14.82
C ARG A 187 5.58 -1.37 -14.92
N ASN A 188 4.54 -1.62 -14.13
CA ASN A 188 3.83 -2.90 -14.03
C ASN A 188 4.66 -4.10 -13.52
N ARG A 189 5.79 -3.88 -12.82
CA ARG A 189 6.59 -4.97 -12.24
C ARG A 189 6.94 -4.69 -10.78
N ILE A 190 6.53 -5.60 -9.90
CA ILE A 190 6.73 -5.48 -8.45
C ILE A 190 7.48 -6.71 -7.93
N ALA A 191 8.55 -6.49 -7.18
CA ALA A 191 9.21 -7.56 -6.43
C ALA A 191 8.74 -7.50 -4.98
N VAL A 192 8.40 -8.66 -4.41
CA VAL A 192 8.28 -8.84 -2.96
C VAL A 192 9.69 -9.09 -2.44
N GLU A 193 10.40 -8.02 -2.07
CA GLU A 193 11.79 -8.13 -1.59
C GLU A 193 11.84 -8.82 -0.23
N HIS A 194 10.88 -8.51 0.64
CA HIS A 194 10.73 -9.18 1.90
C HIS A 194 9.28 -9.06 2.36
N LEU A 195 8.65 -10.17 2.70
CA LEU A 195 7.39 -10.19 3.43
C LEU A 195 7.56 -11.15 4.58
N ARG A 196 7.17 -10.74 5.79
CA ARG A 196 7.18 -11.59 6.98
C ARG A 196 5.92 -11.33 7.78
N THR A 197 5.25 -12.39 8.19
CA THR A 197 4.03 -12.31 8.97
C THR A 197 3.77 -13.61 9.73
N THR A 198 3.10 -13.50 10.87
CA THR A 198 2.53 -14.65 11.58
C THR A 198 1.02 -14.51 11.64
N ILE A 199 0.27 -15.43 11.02
CA ILE A 199 -1.20 -15.45 11.08
C ILE A 199 -1.68 -16.78 11.64
N ARG A 200 -2.54 -16.72 12.66
CA ARG A 200 -3.11 -17.90 13.35
C ARG A 200 -2.04 -18.92 13.75
N GLY A 201 -0.88 -18.44 14.21
CA GLY A 201 0.26 -19.26 14.63
C GLY A 201 1.13 -19.80 13.50
N ARG A 202 0.77 -19.58 12.23
CA ARG A 202 1.59 -19.96 11.07
C ARG A 202 2.50 -18.81 10.69
N ARG A 203 3.80 -19.07 10.60
CA ARG A 203 4.79 -18.06 10.19
C ARG A 203 5.08 -18.20 8.70
N LEU A 204 4.98 -17.08 7.99
CA LEU A 204 5.29 -16.96 6.58
C LEU A 204 6.41 -15.93 6.38
N GLU A 205 7.39 -16.31 5.59
CA GLU A 205 8.44 -15.41 5.12
C GLU A 205 8.62 -15.59 3.61
N VAL A 206 8.67 -14.49 2.85
CA VAL A 206 8.74 -14.50 1.39
C VAL A 206 9.79 -13.50 0.94
N THR A 207 10.61 -13.92 0.00
CA THR A 207 11.61 -13.10 -0.69
C THR A 207 11.45 -13.29 -2.21
N PRO A 208 12.26 -12.61 -3.05
CA PRO A 208 12.28 -12.88 -4.48
C PRO A 208 12.67 -14.33 -4.80
N ASP A 209 13.51 -14.94 -3.97
CA ASP A 209 14.22 -16.20 -4.29
C ASP A 209 13.62 -17.43 -3.61
N TRP A 210 12.87 -17.24 -2.52
CA TRP A 210 12.28 -18.34 -1.77
C TRP A 210 11.07 -17.89 -0.95
N MET A 211 10.29 -18.85 -0.50
CA MET A 211 9.30 -18.68 0.55
C MET A 211 9.52 -19.72 1.66
N GLU A 212 9.16 -19.40 2.88
CA GLU A 212 9.32 -20.28 4.04
C GLU A 212 8.03 -20.24 4.86
N ILE A 213 7.54 -21.43 5.21
CA ILE A 213 6.34 -21.60 6.04
C ILE A 213 6.74 -22.47 7.22
N ASP A 214 6.63 -21.93 8.44
CA ASP A 214 7.02 -22.58 9.70
C ASP A 214 8.42 -23.23 9.66
N GLY A 215 9.39 -22.50 9.09
CA GLY A 215 10.78 -22.96 8.96
C GLY A 215 11.02 -23.91 7.78
N LYS A 216 9.98 -24.31 7.03
CA LYS A 216 10.14 -25.16 5.83
C LYS A 216 10.22 -24.28 4.59
N ARG A 217 11.40 -24.28 3.97
CA ARG A 217 11.67 -23.50 2.76
C ARG A 217 11.13 -24.17 1.51
N ASN A 218 10.52 -23.38 0.64
CA ASN A 218 9.99 -23.74 -0.66
C ASN A 218 10.54 -22.76 -1.71
N VAL A 219 10.79 -23.27 -2.92
CA VAL A 219 11.29 -22.49 -4.06
C VAL A 219 10.47 -22.89 -5.29
N GLY A 220 9.96 -21.91 -6.03
CA GLY A 220 9.32 -22.15 -7.33
C GLY A 220 7.99 -22.92 -7.28
N ARG A 221 7.36 -23.07 -6.11
CA ARG A 221 6.04 -23.70 -5.96
C ARG A 221 4.90 -22.75 -6.33
N ILE A 222 4.83 -22.36 -7.59
CA ILE A 222 3.69 -21.62 -8.16
C ILE A 222 2.90 -22.55 -9.06
N ALA A 223 1.63 -22.75 -8.75
CA ALA A 223 0.71 -23.48 -9.61
C ALA A 223 -0.48 -22.57 -9.94
N GLY A 224 -0.68 -22.30 -11.23
CA GLY A 224 -1.83 -21.52 -11.71
C GLY A 224 -1.83 -20.03 -11.29
N GLY A 225 -0.66 -19.44 -11.02
CA GLY A 225 -0.55 -18.06 -10.55
C GLY A 225 -0.62 -17.90 -9.03
N THR A 226 -1.26 -18.83 -8.32
CA THR A 226 -1.27 -18.86 -6.86
C THR A 226 -0.04 -19.61 -6.32
N LEU A 227 0.59 -19.11 -5.25
CA LEU A 227 1.53 -19.93 -4.47
C LEU A 227 0.72 -21.01 -3.75
N ILE A 228 0.85 -22.27 -4.20
CA ILE A 228 0.11 -23.41 -3.62
C ILE A 228 1.02 -24.13 -2.60
N GLY A 229 0.49 -24.31 -1.40
CA GLY A 229 1.19 -24.94 -0.26
C GLY A 229 0.81 -24.37 1.12
N LEU A 230 -0.28 -23.60 1.19
CA LEU A 230 -0.73 -22.85 2.38
C LEU A 230 -2.01 -23.43 3.00
N GLU A 231 -2.42 -24.60 2.52
CA GLU A 231 -3.43 -25.46 3.13
C GLU A 231 -2.70 -26.75 3.49
N CYS A 232 -2.66 -27.08 4.77
CA CYS A 232 -2.39 -28.44 5.24
C CYS A 232 -3.73 -29.14 5.43
#